data_AF-A0A1G9BY68-F1
#
_entry.id   AF-A0A1G9BY68-F1
#
_cell.length_a   1.000
_cell.length_b   1.000
_cell.length_c   1.000
_cell.angle_alpha   90.00
_cell.angle_beta   90.00
_cell.angle_gamma   90.00
#
_symmetry.space_group_name_H-M   'P 1'
#
loop_
_entity.id
_entity.type
_entity.pdbx_description
1 polymer ?
#
loop_
_entity_poly.entity_id
_entity_poly.type
_entity_poly.pdbx_seq_one_letter_code
_entity_poly.pdbx_strand_id
1 'polypeptide(L)'
;MTKTLQKRYKGCKAKLYKIQDMVFVPIHAQRHKTNLCFSQDICNYTADGRTKIHDNLKAINKNVLSSVMKRFIPYRTIEYNDNRISRFIAQYGKCAVTGIELGKSDWHCHHKKPYHLSRDDSYSNLIVLHESVHRLLHLKDAGKIKILVDVLQLNNKQIGKVNELRKQCNNYTI
;
A
#
# COMPACT_ATOMS: atom_id res chain seq x y z
N MET A 1 5.72 25.32 -19.04
CA MET A 1 6.34 24.08 -18.50
C MET A 1 5.57 23.64 -17.28
N THR A 2 5.39 22.33 -17.08
CA THR A 2 4.79 21.79 -15.86
C THR A 2 5.73 21.95 -14.66
N LYS A 3 5.20 21.90 -13.43
CA LYS A 3 6.01 21.98 -12.18
C LYS A 3 7.14 20.94 -12.15
N THR A 4 6.88 19.73 -12.65
CA THR A 4 7.86 18.65 -12.76
C THR A 4 9.03 19.00 -13.67
N LEU A 5 8.76 19.59 -14.84
CA LEU A 5 9.80 19.98 -15.79
C LEU A 5 10.64 21.16 -15.24
N GLN A 6 10.01 22.13 -14.59
CA GLN A 6 10.71 23.23 -13.93
C GLN A 6 11.69 22.73 -12.85
N LYS A 7 11.28 21.75 -12.05
CA LYS A 7 12.15 21.12 -11.05
C LYS A 7 13.31 20.35 -11.71
N ARG A 8 13.03 19.59 -12.79
CA ARG A 8 14.03 18.76 -13.49
C ARG A 8 15.12 19.59 -14.18
N TYR A 9 14.75 20.72 -14.79
CA TYR A 9 15.69 21.59 -15.52
C TYR A 9 16.07 22.85 -14.73
N LYS A 10 15.94 22.83 -13.40
CA LYS A 10 16.32 23.96 -12.54
C LYS A 10 17.80 24.32 -12.78
N GLY A 11 18.07 25.57 -13.12
CA GLY A 11 19.42 26.07 -13.40
C GLY A 11 19.91 25.88 -14.84
N CYS A 12 19.11 25.26 -15.72
CA CYS A 12 19.43 25.18 -17.15
C CYS A 12 19.20 26.55 -17.81
N LYS A 13 20.27 27.15 -18.37
CA LYS A 13 20.23 28.47 -19.04
C LYS A 13 19.81 28.40 -20.52
N ALA A 14 19.21 27.28 -20.94
CA ALA A 14 18.82 27.07 -22.32
C ALA A 14 17.66 27.96 -22.74
N LYS A 15 17.69 28.46 -23.97
CA LYS A 15 16.51 29.07 -24.60
C LYS A 15 15.45 27.99 -24.83
N LEU A 16 14.26 28.19 -24.28
CA LEU A 16 13.14 27.27 -24.40
C LEU A 16 12.19 27.76 -25.50
N TYR A 17 11.71 26.85 -26.33
CA TYR A 17 10.75 27.13 -27.39
C TYR A 17 9.39 26.55 -27.01
N LYS A 18 8.31 27.32 -27.23
CA LYS A 18 6.92 26.91 -27.01
C LYS A 18 6.22 26.83 -28.36
N ILE A 19 5.52 25.72 -28.61
CA ILE A 19 4.58 25.59 -29.73
C ILE A 19 3.22 25.27 -29.10
N GLN A 20 2.22 26.10 -29.40
CA GLN A 20 0.92 26.08 -28.72
C GLN A 20 1.07 26.09 -27.20
N ASP A 21 0.65 25.03 -26.50
CA ASP A 21 0.74 24.89 -25.04
C ASP A 21 1.87 23.99 -24.55
N MET A 22 2.69 23.48 -25.46
CA MET A 22 3.82 22.61 -25.12
C MET A 22 5.16 23.35 -25.19
N VAL A 23 5.94 23.26 -24.11
CA VAL A 23 7.32 23.78 -24.08
C VAL A 23 8.28 22.63 -24.34
N PHE A 24 9.17 22.80 -25.32
CA PHE A 24 10.22 21.83 -25.61
C PHE A 24 11.27 21.83 -24.51
N VAL A 25 11.65 20.63 -24.07
CA VAL A 25 12.77 20.45 -23.16
C VAL A 25 14.08 20.67 -23.91
N PRO A 26 15.12 21.24 -23.26
CA PRO A 26 16.40 21.45 -23.92
C PRO A 26 17.03 20.09 -24.27
N ILE A 27 17.14 19.80 -25.57
CA ILE A 27 17.65 18.50 -26.08
C ILE A 27 19.09 18.27 -25.62
N HIS A 28 19.94 19.30 -25.69
CA HIS A 28 21.33 19.24 -25.22
C HIS A 28 21.48 18.99 -23.71
N ALA A 29 20.42 19.21 -22.92
CA ALA A 29 20.43 18.92 -21.49
C ALA A 29 20.09 17.45 -21.19
N GLN A 30 19.65 16.67 -22.19
CA GLN A 30 19.50 15.23 -22.05
C GLN A 30 20.88 14.59 -22.05
N ARG A 31 21.26 13.98 -20.92
CA ARG A 31 22.50 13.20 -20.80
C ARG A 31 22.17 11.73 -20.72
N HIS A 32 22.96 10.90 -21.41
CA HIS A 32 22.94 9.47 -21.19
C HIS A 32 23.27 9.18 -19.72
N LYS A 33 22.48 8.31 -19.09
CA LYS A 33 22.79 7.76 -17.77
C LYS A 33 23.16 6.30 -17.96
N THR A 34 24.44 5.98 -17.72
CA THR A 34 24.93 4.61 -17.78
C THR A 34 24.17 3.75 -16.77
N ASN A 35 23.57 2.67 -17.24
CA ASN A 35 22.86 1.74 -16.38
C ASN A 35 23.83 0.71 -15.81
N LEU A 36 24.50 1.06 -14.71
CA LEU A 36 25.58 0.25 -14.11
C LEU A 36 25.13 -1.11 -13.58
N CYS A 37 23.82 -1.32 -13.36
CA CYS A 37 23.27 -2.57 -12.80
C CYS A 37 22.38 -3.33 -13.81
N PHE A 38 22.58 -3.13 -15.11
CA PHE A 38 21.84 -3.87 -16.14
C PHE A 38 22.44 -5.28 -16.32
N SER A 39 21.72 -6.30 -15.87
CA SER A 39 22.08 -7.70 -16.12
C SER A 39 21.44 -8.17 -17.42
N GLN A 40 22.25 -8.69 -18.34
CA GLN A 40 21.77 -9.29 -19.60
C GLN A 40 20.95 -10.56 -19.36
N ASP A 41 21.12 -11.20 -18.19
CA ASP A 41 20.36 -12.39 -17.83
C ASP A 41 18.93 -12.06 -17.40
N ILE A 42 18.65 -10.81 -16.99
CA ILE A 42 17.31 -10.38 -16.62
C ILE A 42 16.54 -10.07 -17.90
N CYS A 43 15.66 -10.98 -18.28
CA CYS A 43 14.88 -10.88 -19.51
C CYS A 43 13.43 -11.34 -19.28
N ASN A 44 12.45 -10.53 -19.70
CA ASN A 44 11.02 -10.86 -19.58
C ASN A 44 10.60 -12.06 -20.45
N TYR A 45 11.36 -12.35 -21.50
CA TYR A 45 10.99 -13.31 -22.54
C TYR A 45 11.59 -14.70 -22.32
N THR A 46 12.68 -14.84 -21.55
CA THR A 46 13.24 -16.15 -21.16
C THR A 46 12.70 -16.58 -19.80
N ALA A 47 12.51 -17.89 -19.59
CA ALA A 47 12.01 -18.43 -18.33
C ALA A 47 12.96 -18.10 -17.16
N ASP A 48 14.27 -18.28 -17.37
CA ASP A 48 15.30 -18.03 -16.35
C ASP A 48 15.40 -16.54 -16.00
N GLY A 49 15.38 -15.67 -17.02
CA GLY A 49 15.41 -14.22 -16.82
C GLY A 49 14.17 -13.70 -16.11
N ARG A 50 12.99 -14.24 -16.45
CA ARG A 50 11.73 -13.91 -15.78
C ARG A 50 11.75 -14.38 -14.33
N THR A 51 12.33 -15.54 -14.04
CA THR A 51 12.45 -16.05 -12.67
C THR A 51 13.21 -15.07 -11.78
N LYS A 52 14.33 -14.49 -12.26
CA LYS A 52 15.09 -13.46 -11.51
C LYS A 52 14.26 -12.20 -11.18
N ILE A 53 13.29 -11.84 -12.03
CA ILE A 53 12.36 -10.72 -11.78
C ILE A 53 11.28 -11.11 -10.78
N HIS A 54 10.67 -12.27 -10.98
CA HIS A 54 9.51 -12.73 -10.23
C HIS A 54 9.85 -13.36 -8.87
N ASP A 55 11.09 -13.78 -8.66
CA ASP A 55 11.56 -14.27 -7.35
C ASP A 55 11.44 -13.19 -6.27
N ASN A 56 11.73 -11.94 -6.62
CA ASN A 56 11.53 -10.78 -5.73
C ASN A 56 10.05 -10.48 -5.46
N LEU A 57 9.13 -11.02 -6.27
CA LEU A 57 7.68 -10.84 -6.16
C LEU A 57 7.00 -11.98 -5.39
N LYS A 58 7.75 -13.00 -4.92
CA LYS A 58 7.22 -14.20 -4.23
C LYS A 58 6.68 -13.96 -2.82
N ALA A 59 6.59 -12.71 -2.36
CA ALA A 59 6.20 -12.41 -0.98
C ALA A 59 4.78 -12.84 -0.60
N ILE A 60 3.89 -13.04 -1.57
CA ILE A 60 2.49 -13.42 -1.33
C ILE A 60 2.17 -14.73 -2.07
N ASN A 61 1.50 -15.65 -1.38
CA ASN A 61 1.00 -16.88 -1.97
C ASN A 61 0.04 -16.58 -3.15
N LYS A 62 0.32 -17.14 -4.34
CA LYS A 62 -0.46 -16.89 -5.57
C LYS A 62 -1.95 -17.22 -5.42
N ASN A 63 -2.29 -18.28 -4.70
CA ASN A 63 -3.67 -18.69 -4.50
C ASN A 63 -4.41 -17.72 -3.57
N VAL A 64 -3.72 -17.18 -2.56
CA VAL A 64 -4.25 -16.11 -1.69
C VAL A 64 -4.47 -14.86 -2.53
N LEU A 65 -3.46 -14.41 -3.26
CA LEU A 65 -3.56 -13.19 -4.09
C LEU A 65 -4.70 -13.29 -5.11
N SER A 66 -4.82 -14.43 -5.82
CA SER A 66 -5.92 -14.65 -6.76
C SER A 66 -7.29 -14.59 -6.07
N SER A 67 -7.40 -15.12 -4.85
CA SER A 67 -8.64 -15.06 -4.06
C SER A 67 -8.98 -13.62 -3.67
N VAL A 68 -7.98 -12.85 -3.23
CA VAL A 68 -8.14 -11.43 -2.86
C VAL A 68 -8.59 -10.58 -4.06
N MET A 69 -7.98 -10.79 -5.23
CA MET A 69 -8.31 -10.05 -6.45
C MET A 69 -9.73 -10.36 -6.97
N LYS A 70 -10.19 -11.61 -6.84
CA LYS A 70 -11.52 -12.02 -7.31
C LYS A 70 -12.65 -11.65 -6.34
N ARG A 71 -12.34 -11.44 -5.07
CA ARG A 71 -13.35 -11.13 -4.05
C ARG A 71 -13.77 -9.68 -4.19
N PHE A 72 -14.80 -9.39 -4.99
CA PHE A 72 -15.41 -8.06 -5.15
C PHE A 72 -16.48 -7.80 -4.07
N ILE A 73 -16.63 -6.54 -3.62
CA ILE A 73 -17.66 -6.12 -2.65
C ILE A 73 -18.63 -5.18 -3.37
N PRO A 74 -19.85 -5.65 -3.73
CA PRO A 74 -20.77 -4.90 -4.60
C PRO A 74 -21.25 -3.55 -4.05
N TYR A 75 -21.42 -3.45 -2.74
CA TYR A 75 -21.94 -2.24 -2.07
C TYR A 75 -20.84 -1.23 -1.70
N ARG A 76 -19.63 -1.37 -2.24
CA ARG A 76 -18.51 -0.45 -2.04
C ARG A 76 -18.10 0.17 -3.37
N THR A 77 -17.43 1.33 -3.30
CA THR A 77 -16.93 2.03 -4.47
C THR A 77 -15.91 1.20 -5.24
N ILE A 78 -15.75 1.48 -6.54
CA ILE A 78 -14.69 0.87 -7.36
C ILE A 78 -13.32 1.21 -6.77
N GLU A 79 -13.14 2.46 -6.32
CA GLU A 79 -11.91 2.93 -5.67
C GLU A 79 -11.58 2.09 -4.42
N TYR A 80 -12.53 1.84 -3.52
CA TYR A 80 -12.30 1.00 -2.35
C TYR A 80 -11.89 -0.44 -2.73
N ASN A 81 -12.58 -1.02 -3.72
CA ASN A 81 -12.30 -2.38 -4.18
C ASN A 81 -10.88 -2.50 -4.75
N ASP A 82 -10.43 -1.53 -5.54
CA ASP A 82 -9.08 -1.50 -6.12
C ASP A 82 -8.01 -1.18 -5.06
N ASN A 83 -8.25 -0.16 -4.25
CA ASN A 83 -7.31 0.27 -3.22
C ASN A 83 -7.11 -0.81 -2.15
N ARG A 84 -8.12 -1.60 -1.77
CA ARG A 84 -7.91 -2.69 -0.79
C ARG A 84 -6.97 -3.77 -1.32
N ILE A 85 -7.02 -4.09 -2.61
CA ILE A 85 -6.14 -5.07 -3.25
C ILE A 85 -4.72 -4.50 -3.25
N SER A 86 -4.58 -3.24 -3.70
CA SER A 86 -3.31 -2.52 -3.69
C SER A 86 -2.70 -2.45 -2.28
N ARG A 87 -3.50 -2.21 -1.24
CA ARG A 87 -3.05 -2.20 0.16
C ARG A 87 -2.62 -3.58 0.64
N PHE A 88 -3.36 -4.64 0.29
CA PHE A 88 -2.98 -6.01 0.64
C PHE A 88 -1.62 -6.37 0.04
N ILE A 89 -1.41 -6.03 -1.23
CA ILE A 89 -0.15 -6.28 -1.94
C ILE A 89 1.00 -5.46 -1.32
N ALA A 90 0.80 -4.17 -1.08
CA ALA A 90 1.81 -3.30 -0.50
C ALA A 90 2.20 -3.65 0.94
N GLN A 91 1.31 -4.35 1.67
CA GLN A 91 1.59 -4.91 2.98
C GLN A 91 2.15 -6.34 2.92
N TYR A 92 2.55 -6.81 1.73
CA TYR A 92 3.09 -8.16 1.52
C TYR A 92 2.16 -9.27 2.04
N GLY A 93 0.84 -9.06 1.96
CA GLY A 93 -0.14 -10.02 2.47
C GLY A 93 -0.06 -10.24 3.99
N LYS A 94 0.47 -9.26 4.74
CA LYS A 94 0.63 -9.34 6.20
C LYS A 94 -0.26 -8.34 6.92
N CYS A 95 -0.69 -8.72 8.12
CA CYS A 95 -1.38 -7.82 9.04
C CYS A 95 -0.47 -6.64 9.38
N ALA A 96 -0.93 -5.39 9.20
CA ALA A 96 -0.11 -4.21 9.49
C ALA A 96 0.32 -4.07 10.95
N VAL A 97 -0.44 -4.67 11.88
CA VAL A 97 -0.14 -4.63 13.31
C VAL A 97 0.72 -5.82 13.69
N THR A 98 0.23 -7.05 13.48
CA THR A 98 0.89 -8.25 14.00
C THR A 98 2.03 -8.76 13.11
N GLY A 99 2.05 -8.40 11.83
CA GLY A 99 3.01 -8.92 10.85
C GLY A 99 2.75 -10.36 10.40
N ILE A 100 1.71 -11.00 10.95
CA ILE A 100 1.30 -12.37 10.59
C ILE A 100 0.82 -12.38 9.13
N GLU A 101 1.17 -13.43 8.41
CA GLU A 101 0.70 -13.68 7.04
C GLU A 101 -0.80 -13.96 7.03
N LEU A 102 -1.48 -13.32 6.09
CA LEU A 102 -2.92 -13.40 5.92
C LEU A 102 -3.24 -14.45 4.85
N GLY A 103 -4.21 -15.30 5.15
CA GLY A 103 -4.82 -16.23 4.23
C GLY A 103 -5.88 -15.59 3.33
N LYS A 104 -6.82 -16.44 2.87
CA LYS A 104 -7.83 -16.04 1.89
C LYS A 104 -8.95 -15.17 2.48
N SER A 105 -9.26 -15.33 3.76
CA SER A 105 -10.50 -14.79 4.36
C SER A 105 -10.36 -14.29 5.79
N ASP A 106 -9.20 -14.42 6.42
CA ASP A 106 -8.85 -14.06 7.80
C ASP A 106 -8.47 -12.57 7.97
N TRP A 107 -8.83 -11.72 7.01
CA TRP A 107 -8.42 -10.33 6.98
C TRP A 107 -9.55 -9.39 6.58
N HIS A 108 -9.46 -8.15 7.09
CA HIS A 108 -10.34 -7.05 6.75
C HIS A 108 -9.53 -5.82 6.32
N CYS A 109 -10.09 -5.05 5.38
CA CYS A 109 -9.57 -3.73 5.02
C CYS A 109 -10.27 -2.67 5.87
N HIS A 110 -9.50 -2.08 6.76
CA HIS A 110 -9.94 -1.07 7.72
C HIS A 110 -9.74 0.33 7.15
N HIS A 111 -10.75 1.18 7.31
CA HIS A 111 -10.61 2.63 7.16
C HIS A 111 -10.03 3.20 8.46
N LYS A 112 -8.81 3.73 8.40
CA LYS A 112 -8.12 4.41 9.51
C LYS A 112 -9.02 5.48 10.13
N LYS A 113 -9.51 6.41 9.31
CA LYS A 113 -10.61 7.31 9.64
C LYS A 113 -11.90 6.70 9.08
N PRO A 114 -12.90 6.38 9.92
CA PRO A 114 -14.09 5.65 9.50
C PRO A 114 -14.81 6.30 8.31
N TYR A 115 -15.22 5.48 7.34
CA TYR A 115 -15.85 5.95 6.10
C TYR A 115 -17.11 6.80 6.33
N HIS A 116 -17.93 6.46 7.34
CA HIS A 116 -19.15 7.23 7.64
C HIS A 116 -18.84 8.68 8.07
N LEU A 117 -17.61 8.96 8.53
CA LEU A 117 -17.14 10.29 8.91
C LEU A 117 -16.33 10.96 7.80
N SER A 118 -15.44 10.22 7.13
CA SER A 118 -14.50 10.79 6.15
C SER A 118 -15.04 10.80 4.72
N ARG A 119 -15.92 9.86 4.36
CA ARG A 119 -16.31 9.53 2.98
C ARG A 119 -15.10 9.29 2.06
N ASP A 120 -14.00 8.81 2.65
CA ASP A 120 -12.69 8.70 2.00
C ASP A 120 -12.28 7.24 1.82
N ASP A 121 -12.33 6.76 0.59
CA ASP A 121 -11.87 5.42 0.17
C ASP A 121 -10.44 5.44 -0.39
N SER A 122 -9.71 6.54 -0.23
CA SER A 122 -8.35 6.68 -0.75
C SER A 122 -7.40 5.68 -0.10
N TYR A 123 -6.42 5.26 -0.90
CA TYR A 123 -5.38 4.33 -0.49
C TYR A 123 -4.70 4.71 0.84
N SER A 124 -4.49 6.01 1.11
CA SER A 124 -3.84 6.48 2.33
C SER A 124 -4.68 6.25 3.59
N ASN A 125 -6.02 6.22 3.46
CA ASN A 125 -6.97 5.96 4.55
C ASN A 125 -7.19 4.47 4.82
N LEU A 126 -6.66 3.57 4.00
CA LEU A 126 -6.88 2.13 4.13
C LEU A 126 -5.71 1.41 4.78
N ILE A 127 -6.00 0.35 5.53
CA ILE A 127 -5.01 -0.56 6.12
C ILE A 127 -5.58 -1.97 6.22
N VAL A 128 -4.76 -2.97 5.89
CA VAL A 128 -5.16 -4.39 5.96
C VAL A 128 -4.75 -4.98 7.30
N LEU A 129 -5.69 -5.65 7.96
CA LEU A 129 -5.52 -6.23 9.29
C LEU A 129 -6.09 -7.64 9.34
N HIS A 130 -5.54 -8.48 10.21
CA HIS A 130 -6.19 -9.74 10.58
C HIS A 130 -7.55 -9.46 11.22
N GLU A 131 -8.53 -10.33 11.01
CA GLU A 131 -9.91 -10.14 11.47
C GLU A 131 -9.98 -9.82 12.98
N SER A 132 -9.27 -10.58 13.81
CA SER A 132 -9.25 -10.37 15.27
C SER A 132 -8.69 -8.99 15.65
N VAL A 133 -7.66 -8.52 14.96
CA VAL A 133 -7.10 -7.18 15.19
C VAL A 133 -8.08 -6.11 14.75
N HIS A 134 -8.73 -6.29 13.59
CA HIS A 134 -9.78 -5.39 13.14
C HIS A 134 -10.92 -5.28 14.18
N ARG A 135 -11.33 -6.42 14.75
CA ARG A 135 -12.32 -6.46 15.82
C ARG A 135 -11.84 -5.72 17.07
N LEU A 136 -10.57 -5.89 17.47
CA LEU A 136 -9.96 -5.18 18.58
C LEU A 136 -10.07 -3.65 18.44
N LEU A 137 -9.89 -3.10 17.24
CA LEU A 137 -9.95 -1.64 17.04
C LEU A 137 -11.34 -1.04 17.35
N HIS A 138 -12.40 -1.82 17.15
CA HIS A 138 -13.77 -1.37 17.33
C HIS A 138 -14.38 -1.76 18.69
N LEU A 139 -13.74 -2.63 19.46
CA LEU A 139 -14.21 -3.00 20.79
C LEU A 139 -14.17 -1.79 21.75
N LYS A 140 -15.21 -1.68 22.58
CA LYS A 140 -15.35 -0.67 23.65
C LYS A 140 -15.41 -1.28 25.07
N ASP A 141 -15.48 -2.59 25.18
CA ASP A 141 -15.52 -3.31 26.46
C ASP A 141 -14.08 -3.61 26.91
N ALA A 142 -13.68 -3.04 28.04
CA ALA A 142 -12.31 -3.14 28.56
C ALA A 142 -11.93 -4.58 28.93
N GLY A 143 -12.87 -5.38 29.42
CA GLY A 143 -12.63 -6.79 29.75
C GLY A 143 -12.35 -7.61 28.50
N LYS A 144 -13.17 -7.43 27.46
CA LYS A 144 -12.96 -8.12 26.16
C LYS A 144 -11.69 -7.65 25.45
N ILE A 145 -11.34 -6.37 25.57
CA ILE A 145 -10.09 -5.82 25.04
C ILE A 145 -8.90 -6.54 25.67
N LYS A 146 -8.85 -6.64 27.00
CA LYS A 146 -7.73 -7.28 27.72
C LYS A 146 -7.57 -8.73 27.28
N ILE A 147 -8.66 -9.49 27.23
CA ILE A 147 -8.67 -10.87 26.74
C ILE A 147 -8.11 -10.96 25.31
N LEU A 148 -8.55 -10.08 24.41
CA LEU A 148 -8.11 -10.15 23.01
C LEU A 148 -6.64 -9.74 22.84
N VAL A 149 -6.15 -8.77 23.60
CA VAL A 149 -4.74 -8.36 23.64
C VAL A 149 -3.88 -9.53 24.11
N ASP A 150 -4.32 -10.23 25.16
CA ASP A 150 -3.63 -11.40 25.70
C ASP A 150 -3.67 -12.56 24.69
N VAL A 151 -4.81 -12.86 24.08
CA VAL A 151 -4.93 -13.92 23.05
C VAL A 151 -4.04 -13.64 21.83
N LEU A 152 -3.95 -12.38 21.41
CA LEU A 152 -3.12 -11.97 20.28
C LEU A 152 -1.64 -11.79 20.65
N GLN A 153 -1.29 -11.89 21.93
CA GLN A 153 0.07 -11.74 22.45
C GLN A 153 0.76 -10.48 21.91
N LEU A 154 0.04 -9.35 21.92
CA LEU A 154 0.53 -8.10 21.33
C LEU A 154 1.67 -7.51 22.17
N ASN A 155 2.78 -7.18 21.51
CA ASN A 155 3.87 -6.45 22.18
C ASN A 155 3.58 -4.94 22.27
N ASN A 156 4.37 -4.23 23.09
CA ASN A 156 4.19 -2.78 23.33
C ASN A 156 4.17 -1.93 22.04
N LYS A 157 4.98 -2.30 21.03
CA LYS A 157 5.00 -1.60 19.74
C LYS A 157 3.70 -1.81 18.96
N GLN A 158 3.19 -3.04 18.97
CA GLN A 158 1.92 -3.40 18.34
C GLN A 158 0.73 -2.75 19.05
N ILE A 159 0.74 -2.70 20.39
CA ILE A 159 -0.25 -1.98 21.19
C ILE A 159 -0.22 -0.48 20.86
N GLY A 160 0.97 0.12 20.75
CA GLY A 160 1.12 1.50 20.29
C GLY A 160 0.47 1.75 18.93
N LYS A 161 0.62 0.82 17.99
CA LYS A 161 -0.02 0.91 16.67
C LYS A 161 -1.54 0.75 16.73
N VAL A 162 -2.03 -0.18 17.55
CA VAL A 162 -3.47 -0.36 17.82
C VAL A 162 -4.05 0.93 18.39
N ASN A 163 -3.37 1.57 19.34
CA ASN A 163 -3.79 2.83 19.94
C ASN A 163 -3.84 3.99 18.95
N GLU A 164 -2.87 4.09 18.03
CA GLU A 164 -2.90 5.07 16.95
C GLU A 164 -4.15 4.90 16.06
N LEU A 165 -4.46 3.66 15.67
CA LEU A 165 -5.62 3.35 14.83
C LEU A 165 -6.95 3.56 15.58
N ARG A 166 -7.02 3.17 16.87
CA ARG A 166 -8.20 3.40 17.73
C ARG A 166 -8.50 4.89 17.86
N LYS A 167 -7.48 5.74 18.04
CA LYS A 167 -7.65 7.21 18.04
C LYS A 167 -8.21 7.74 16.72
N GLN A 168 -7.73 7.25 15.58
CA GLN A 168 -8.23 7.65 14.26
C GLN A 168 -9.69 7.26 14.03
N CYS A 169 -10.16 6.23 14.74
CA CYS A 169 -11.56 5.81 14.81
C CYS A 169 -12.39 6.50 15.91
N ASN A 170 -11.87 7.56 16.55
CA ASN A 170 -12.50 8.21 17.70
C ASN A 170 -12.81 7.24 18.86
N ASN A 171 -11.94 6.25 19.08
CA ASN A 171 -12.02 5.31 20.18
C ASN A 171 -10.91 5.58 21.20
N TYR A 172 -11.09 5.12 22.44
CA TYR A 172 -10.11 5.32 23.51
C TYR A 172 -8.93 4.35 23.38
N THR A 173 -7.77 4.75 23.90
CA THR A 173 -6.56 3.92 23.92
C THR A 173 -6.62 2.86 25.01
N ILE A 174 -6.00 1.73 24.73
CA ILE A 174 -5.90 0.56 25.61
C ILE A 174 -4.52 0.49 26.26
#